data_AF-A0A1E7N9D1-F1
#
_entry.id   AF-A0A1E7N9D1-F1
#
_cell.length_a   1.000
_cell.length_b   1.000
_cell.length_c   1.000
_cell.angle_alpha   90.00
_cell.angle_beta   90.00
_cell.angle_gamma   90.00
#
_symmetry.space_group_name_H-M   'P 1'
#
loop_
_entity.id
_entity.type
_entity.pdbx_description
1 polymer ?
#
loop_
_entity_poly.entity_id
_entity_poly.type
_entity_poly.pdbx_seq_one_letter_code
_entity_poly.pdbx_strand_id
1 'polypeptide(L)'
;MIAGGFAVMVAGFALLTVVGAHSQLSVVLVAASLYASGGVGLMSQVSEVVMAAAPTERAGTPSALLESGTELGGALGMAVLGSVGTALYRSRIGGQLPADLPATARGAVRDPPGGTEGVLAQLPEAVRGPVLAAVREAFCGGMRARP
;
A
#
# COMPACT_ATOMS: atom_id res chain seq x y z
N MET A 1 -11.07 -15.28 -20.94
CA MET A 1 -9.67 -14.94 -20.59
C MET A 1 -9.57 -14.08 -19.33
N ILE A 2 -10.59 -13.27 -19.01
CA ILE A 2 -10.70 -12.46 -17.78
C ILE A 2 -10.34 -13.26 -16.50
N ALA A 3 -10.91 -14.45 -16.30
CA ALA A 3 -10.59 -15.30 -15.14
C ALA A 3 -9.10 -15.71 -15.08
N GLY A 4 -8.47 -15.94 -16.23
CA GLY A 4 -7.03 -16.24 -16.31
C GLY A 4 -6.16 -15.02 -15.97
N GLY A 5 -6.55 -13.83 -16.43
CA GLY A 5 -5.88 -12.58 -16.06
C GLY A 5 -5.96 -12.31 -14.56
N PHE A 6 -7.13 -12.53 -13.94
CA PHE A 6 -7.29 -12.43 -12.49
C PHE A 6 -6.43 -13.46 -11.75
N ALA A 7 -6.38 -14.71 -12.22
CA ALA A 7 -5.54 -15.74 -11.62
C ALA A 7 -4.05 -15.37 -11.65
N VAL A 8 -3.56 -14.85 -12.77
CA VAL A 8 -2.15 -14.40 -12.91
C VAL A 8 -1.88 -13.19 -12.00
N MET A 9 -2.79 -12.23 -11.94
CA MET A 9 -2.66 -11.06 -11.07
C MET A 9 -2.63 -11.45 -9.58
N VAL A 10 -3.52 -12.35 -9.16
CA VAL A 10 -3.55 -12.89 -7.78
C VAL A 10 -2.27 -13.68 -7.47
N ALA A 11 -1.78 -14.49 -8.41
CA ALA A 11 -0.53 -15.24 -8.22
C ALA A 11 0.68 -14.31 -8.08
N GLY A 12 0.79 -13.28 -8.93
CA GLY A 12 1.84 -12.26 -8.82
C GLY A 12 1.77 -11.48 -7.51
N PHE A 13 0.56 -11.09 -7.09
CA PHE A 13 0.34 -10.40 -5.82
C PHE A 13 0.68 -11.29 -4.62
N ALA A 14 0.25 -12.55 -4.61
CA ALA A 14 0.60 -13.53 -3.59
C ALA A 14 2.12 -13.79 -3.54
N LEU A 15 2.81 -13.78 -4.68
CA LEU A 15 4.26 -13.90 -4.69
C LEU A 15 4.95 -12.66 -4.10
N LEU A 16 4.39 -11.47 -4.31
CA LEU A 16 4.89 -10.22 -3.70
C LEU A 16 4.74 -10.21 -2.17
N THR A 17 3.74 -10.89 -1.59
CA THR A 17 3.58 -10.91 -0.12
C THR A 17 4.66 -11.71 0.62
N VAL A 18 5.35 -12.61 -0.08
CA VAL A 18 6.45 -13.43 0.48
C VAL A 18 7.85 -12.87 0.16
N VAL A 19 7.94 -11.80 -0.64
CA VAL A 19 9.21 -11.09 -0.91
C VAL A 19 9.63 -10.31 0.33
N GLY A 20 10.87 -10.52 0.76
CA GLY A 20 11.49 -9.82 1.89
C GLY A 20 12.63 -8.89 1.47
N ALA A 21 13.14 -8.10 2.42
CA ALA A 21 14.22 -7.14 2.20
C ALA A 21 15.55 -7.76 1.74
N HIS A 22 15.72 -9.07 1.90
CA HIS A 22 16.91 -9.82 1.45
C HIS A 22 16.60 -10.75 0.26
N SER A 23 15.40 -10.65 -0.32
CA SER A 23 15.04 -11.43 -1.50
C SER A 23 15.86 -10.99 -2.71
N GLN A 24 16.23 -11.94 -3.55
CA GLN A 24 16.93 -11.66 -4.80
C GLN A 24 16.05 -10.76 -5.69
N LEU A 25 16.65 -9.72 -6.26
CA LEU A 25 15.97 -8.74 -7.11
C LEU A 25 15.20 -9.41 -8.26
N SER A 26 15.73 -10.50 -8.82
CA SER A 26 15.09 -11.30 -9.85
C SER A 26 13.70 -11.81 -9.45
N VAL A 27 13.53 -12.28 -8.21
CA VAL A 27 12.24 -12.77 -7.70
C VAL A 27 11.23 -11.64 -7.60
N VAL A 28 11.67 -10.45 -7.16
CA VAL A 28 10.83 -9.26 -7.08
C VAL A 28 10.35 -8.84 -8.46
N LEU A 29 11.27 -8.81 -9.43
CA LEU A 29 10.97 -8.44 -10.81
C LEU A 29 9.98 -9.44 -11.44
N VAL A 30 10.19 -10.75 -11.24
CA VAL A 30 9.26 -11.77 -11.76
C VAL A 30 7.87 -11.61 -11.14
N ALA A 31 7.77 -11.43 -9.82
CA ALA A 31 6.48 -11.24 -9.16
C ALA A 31 5.76 -9.97 -9.63
N ALA A 32 6.48 -8.86 -9.76
CA ALA A 32 5.95 -7.60 -10.27
C ALA A 32 5.53 -7.71 -11.74
N SER A 33 6.31 -8.38 -12.59
CA SER A 33 5.97 -8.62 -13.99
C SER A 33 4.74 -9.51 -14.15
N LEU A 34 4.58 -10.55 -13.32
CA LEU A 34 3.37 -11.37 -13.30
C LEU A 34 2.14 -10.55 -12.91
N TYR A 35 2.24 -9.76 -11.83
CA TYR A 35 1.16 -8.87 -11.42
C TYR A 35 0.78 -7.87 -12.52
N ALA A 36 1.77 -7.16 -13.09
CA ALA A 36 1.54 -6.15 -14.12
C ALA A 36 0.96 -6.74 -15.41
N SER A 37 1.50 -7.89 -15.88
CA SER A 37 1.01 -8.54 -17.10
C SER A 37 -0.44 -9.04 -16.97
N GLY A 38 -0.81 -9.58 -15.80
CA GLY A 38 -2.19 -9.94 -15.49
C GLY A 38 -3.13 -8.72 -15.53
N GLY A 39 -2.68 -7.58 -14.97
CA GLY A 39 -3.43 -6.33 -14.96
C GLY A 39 -3.64 -5.72 -16.35
N VAL A 40 -2.60 -5.65 -17.18
CA VAL A 40 -2.69 -5.08 -18.54
C VAL A 40 -3.69 -5.87 -19.40
N GLY A 41 -3.65 -7.20 -19.36
CA GLY A 41 -4.59 -8.04 -20.11
C GLY A 41 -6.04 -7.89 -19.65
N LEU A 42 -6.24 -7.70 -18.34
CA LEU A 42 -7.56 -7.46 -17.76
C LEU A 42 -8.17 -6.13 -18.21
N MET A 43 -7.39 -5.05 -18.17
CA MET A 43 -7.90 -3.69 -18.47
C MET A 43 -8.39 -3.55 -19.91
N SER A 44 -7.68 -4.15 -20.89
CA SER A 44 -8.13 -4.17 -22.29
C SER A 44 -9.46 -4.93 -22.41
N GLN A 45 -9.54 -6.13 -21.83
CA GLN A 45 -10.74 -6.98 -21.96
C GLN A 45 -11.96 -6.38 -21.27
N VAL A 46 -11.80 -5.76 -20.11
CA VAL A 46 -12.90 -5.08 -19.40
C VAL A 46 -13.41 -3.91 -20.23
N SER A 47 -12.50 -3.11 -20.80
CA SER A 47 -12.88 -1.98 -21.64
C SER A 47 -13.65 -2.44 -22.88
N GLU A 48 -13.18 -3.48 -23.57
CA GLU A 48 -13.86 -4.07 -24.72
C GLU A 48 -15.27 -4.59 -24.37
N VAL A 49 -15.42 -5.30 -23.24
CA VAL A 49 -16.73 -5.82 -22.80
C VAL A 49 -17.70 -4.69 -22.45
N VAL A 50 -17.23 -3.66 -21.75
CA VAL A 50 -18.06 -2.52 -21.36
C VAL A 50 -18.49 -1.71 -22.59
N MET A 51 -17.58 -1.50 -23.55
CA MET A 51 -17.90 -0.82 -24.80
C MET A 51 -18.86 -1.64 -25.68
N ALA A 52 -18.71 -2.97 -25.71
CA ALA A 52 -19.58 -3.85 -26.48
C ALA A 52 -21.00 -3.97 -25.89
N ALA A 53 -21.17 -3.77 -24.58
CA ALA A 53 -22.46 -3.83 -23.90
C ALA A 53 -23.27 -2.51 -23.98
N ALA A 54 -22.68 -1.44 -24.49
CA ALA A 54 -23.27 -0.11 -24.49
C ALA A 54 -24.27 0.12 -25.64
N PRO A 55 -25.47 0.70 -25.39
CA PRO A 55 -26.38 1.11 -26.45
C PRO A 55 -25.77 2.18 -27.36
N THR A 56 -25.98 2.06 -28.67
CA THR A 56 -25.46 2.97 -29.70
C THR A 56 -25.83 4.44 -29.50
N GLU A 57 -26.96 4.73 -28.83
CA GLU A 57 -27.38 6.11 -28.56
C GLU A 57 -26.58 6.81 -27.43
N ARG A 58 -25.70 6.09 -26.71
CA ARG A 58 -24.96 6.62 -25.54
C ARG A 58 -23.45 6.40 -25.60
N ALA A 59 -22.82 6.61 -26.75
CA ALA A 59 -21.39 6.35 -26.97
C ALA A 59 -20.41 7.04 -25.99
N GLY A 60 -20.81 8.12 -25.30
CA GLY A 60 -19.97 8.81 -24.29
C GLY A 60 -20.13 8.33 -22.84
N THR A 61 -21.19 7.59 -22.51
CA THR A 61 -21.48 7.12 -21.14
C THR A 61 -20.56 5.99 -20.65
N PRO A 62 -20.17 4.98 -21.46
CA PRO A 62 -19.34 3.87 -21.02
C PRO A 62 -17.92 4.29 -20.65
N SER A 63 -17.29 5.17 -21.44
CA SER A 63 -15.94 5.67 -21.18
C SER A 63 -15.88 6.48 -19.87
N ALA A 64 -16.87 7.34 -19.64
CA ALA A 64 -16.97 8.10 -18.38
C ALA A 64 -17.16 7.18 -17.16
N LEU A 65 -17.88 6.05 -17.32
CA LEU A 65 -18.03 5.04 -16.26
C LEU A 65 -16.72 4.29 -15.99
N LEU A 66 -15.97 3.92 -17.03
CA LEU A 66 -14.66 3.28 -16.89
C LEU A 66 -13.65 4.19 -16.19
N GLU A 67 -13.61 5.46 -16.58
CA GLU A 67 -12.73 6.47 -15.97
C GLU A 67 -13.11 6.70 -14.50
N SER A 68 -14.40 6.95 -14.21
CA SER A 68 -14.88 7.12 -12.84
C SER A 68 -14.62 5.89 -11.97
N GLY A 69 -14.80 4.69 -12.52
CA GLY A 69 -14.52 3.43 -11.82
C GLY A 69 -13.04 3.26 -11.50
N THR A 70 -12.15 3.67 -12.40
CA THR A 70 -10.71 3.62 -12.20
C THR A 70 -10.25 4.60 -11.13
N GLU A 71 -10.73 5.85 -11.20
CA GLU A 71 -10.43 6.88 -10.20
C GLU A 71 -10.94 6.50 -8.81
N LEU A 72 -12.20 6.05 -8.71
CA LEU A 72 -12.78 5.56 -7.45
C LEU A 72 -12.04 4.34 -6.92
N GLY A 73 -11.72 3.37 -7.78
CA GLY A 73 -10.98 2.17 -7.40
C GLY A 73 -9.58 2.50 -6.88
N GLY A 74 -8.88 3.42 -7.55
CA GLY A 74 -7.57 3.92 -7.13
C GLY A 74 -7.63 4.64 -5.78
N ALA A 75 -8.58 5.57 -5.62
CA ALA A 75 -8.77 6.32 -4.39
C ALA A 75 -9.13 5.41 -3.20
N LEU A 76 -10.07 4.47 -3.39
CA LEU A 76 -10.45 3.49 -2.38
C LEU A 76 -9.27 2.58 -2.01
N GLY A 77 -8.52 2.11 -3.02
CA GLY A 77 -7.33 1.29 -2.82
C GLY A 77 -6.28 2.01 -1.98
N MET A 78 -5.98 3.27 -2.32
CA MET A 78 -5.07 4.11 -1.53
C MET A 78 -5.57 4.34 -0.10
N ALA A 79 -6.87 4.60 0.08
CA ALA A 79 -7.47 4.81 1.40
C ALA A 79 -7.40 3.55 2.27
N VAL A 80 -7.71 2.38 1.71
CA VAL A 80 -7.63 1.09 2.42
C VAL A 80 -6.17 0.78 2.77
N LEU A 81 -5.24 0.90 1.82
CA LEU A 81 -3.82 0.67 2.07
C LEU A 81 -3.26 1.62 3.13
N GLY A 82 -3.60 2.90 3.07
CA GLY A 82 -3.22 3.90 4.07
C GLY A 82 -3.79 3.59 5.45
N SER A 83 -5.06 3.16 5.51
CA SER A 83 -5.73 2.79 6.77
C SER A 83 -5.09 1.56 7.41
N VAL A 84 -4.86 0.49 6.62
CA VAL A 84 -4.21 -0.74 7.10
C VAL A 84 -2.76 -0.46 7.52
N GLY A 85 -2.01 0.27 6.71
CA GLY A 85 -0.63 0.66 7.03
C GLY A 85 -0.54 1.47 8.33
N THR A 86 -1.45 2.44 8.51
CA THR A 86 -1.54 3.24 9.74
C THR A 86 -1.92 2.39 10.95
N ALA A 87 -2.89 1.48 10.81
CA ALA A 87 -3.30 0.59 11.88
C ALA A 87 -2.16 -0.35 12.32
N LEU A 88 -1.45 -0.96 11.36
CA LEU A 88 -0.30 -1.81 11.63
C LEU A 88 0.84 -1.04 12.27
N TYR A 89 1.18 0.14 11.75
CA TYR A 89 2.18 1.03 12.33
C TYR A 89 1.84 1.37 13.79
N ARG A 90 0.61 1.84 14.05
CA ARG A 90 0.14 2.23 15.39
C ARG A 90 0.17 1.07 16.38
N SER A 91 -0.13 -0.15 15.92
CA SER A 91 -0.08 -1.36 16.75
C SER A 91 1.34 -1.73 17.19
N ARG A 92 2.36 -1.48 16.35
CA ARG A 92 3.75 -1.88 16.61
C ARG A 92 4.54 -0.80 17.35
N ILE A 93 4.39 0.46 16.93
CA ILE A 93 5.18 1.56 17.48
C ILE A 93 4.94 1.77 18.97
N GLY A 94 3.72 1.50 19.45
CA GLY A 94 3.37 1.66 20.87
C GLY A 94 4.21 0.81 21.82
N GLY A 95 4.65 -0.38 21.38
CA GLY A 95 5.49 -1.28 22.16
C GLY A 95 7.00 -1.07 21.99
N GLN A 96 7.42 -0.27 20.99
CA GLN A 96 8.82 -0.06 20.65
C GLN A 96 9.36 1.30 21.12
N LEU A 97 8.50 2.18 21.66
CA LEU A 97 8.90 3.50 22.14
C LEU A 97 9.59 3.42 23.51
N PRO A 98 10.71 4.16 23.71
CA PRO A 98 11.40 4.23 24.99
C PRO A 98 10.48 4.64 26.14
N ALA A 99 10.66 4.03 27.32
CA ALA A 99 9.86 4.28 28.52
C ALA A 99 9.85 5.76 28.93
N ASP A 100 10.98 6.45 28.74
CA ASP A 100 11.23 7.81 29.20
C ASP A 100 10.79 8.90 28.21
N LEU A 101 10.09 8.53 27.13
CA LEU A 101 9.70 9.47 26.09
C LEU A 101 8.54 10.39 26.57
N PRO A 102 8.63 11.72 26.40
CA PRO A 102 7.56 12.64 26.75
C PRO A 102 6.22 12.27 26.08
N ALA A 103 5.10 12.45 26.79
CA ALA A 103 3.77 12.07 26.30
C ALA A 103 3.39 12.77 24.98
N THR A 104 3.82 14.02 24.80
CA THR A 104 3.64 14.79 23.56
C THR A 104 4.40 14.19 22.38
N ALA A 105 5.66 13.79 22.60
CA ALA A 105 6.48 13.12 21.59
C ALA A 105 5.96 11.70 21.27
N ARG A 106 5.50 10.96 22.29
CA ARG A 106 4.82 9.67 22.08
C ARG A 106 3.55 9.82 21.25
N GLY A 107 2.73 10.82 21.54
CA GLY A 107 1.51 11.12 20.78
C GLY A 107 1.82 11.44 19.32
N ALA A 108 2.78 12.34 19.09
CA ALA A 108 3.21 12.71 17.74
C ALA A 108 3.74 11.52 16.93
N VAL A 109 4.55 10.64 17.56
CA VAL A 109 5.09 9.47 16.86
C VAL A 109 4.02 8.40 16.62
N ARG A 110 3.07 8.21 17.55
CA ARG A 110 2.01 7.19 17.44
C ARG A 110 0.91 7.59 16.45
N ASP A 111 0.64 8.88 16.33
CA ASP A 111 -0.37 9.42 15.44
C ASP A 111 0.21 10.62 14.70
N PRO A 112 1.08 10.41 13.70
CA PRO A 112 1.73 11.51 13.00
C PRO A 112 0.68 12.33 12.24
N PRO A 113 0.33 13.57 12.65
CA PRO A 113 -0.15 14.51 11.64
C PRO A 113 1.03 14.71 10.68
N GLY A 114 0.78 14.88 9.37
CA GLY A 114 1.86 15.00 8.37
C GLY A 114 2.95 15.97 8.82
N GLY A 115 4.08 15.45 9.33
CA GLY A 115 5.12 16.24 9.99
C GLY A 115 5.49 15.81 11.42
N THR A 116 5.88 14.55 11.64
CA THR A 116 6.54 14.10 12.88
C THR A 116 7.97 14.62 13.04
N GLU A 117 8.58 15.10 11.96
CA GLU A 117 9.98 15.51 11.89
C GLU A 117 10.29 16.67 12.84
N GLY A 118 9.38 17.65 12.96
CA GLY A 118 9.57 18.80 13.85
C GLY A 118 9.62 18.43 15.33
N VAL A 119 8.81 17.45 15.74
CA VAL A 119 8.80 16.96 17.14
C VAL A 119 9.99 16.06 17.42
N LEU A 120 10.40 15.24 16.43
CA LEU A 120 11.59 14.39 16.54
C LEU A 120 12.89 15.20 16.60
N ALA A 121 12.96 16.33 15.90
CA ALA A 121 14.10 17.24 15.92
C ALA A 121 14.33 17.87 17.30
N GLN A 122 13.25 18.04 18.09
CA GLN A 122 13.31 18.61 19.44
C GLN A 122 13.66 17.59 20.53
N LEU A 123 13.73 16.29 20.19
CA LEU A 123 14.13 15.27 21.16
C LEU A 123 15.62 15.38 21.50
N PRO A 124 16.01 15.05 22.75
CA PRO A 124 17.41 14.87 23.11
C PRO A 124 18.11 13.85 22.20
N GLU A 125 19.37 14.09 21.84
CA GLU A 125 20.15 13.24 20.93
C GLU A 125 20.17 11.77 21.38
N ALA A 126 20.27 11.56 22.69
CA ALA A 126 20.29 10.24 23.33
C ALA A 126 19.04 9.39 23.03
N VAL A 127 17.89 10.01 22.76
CA VAL A 127 16.60 9.32 22.55
C VAL A 127 16.17 9.36 21.08
N ARG A 128 16.70 10.30 20.29
CA ARG A 128 16.35 10.46 18.86
C ARG A 128 16.70 9.23 18.02
N GLY A 129 17.90 8.68 18.18
CA GLY A 129 18.34 7.46 17.47
C GLY A 129 17.45 6.24 17.74
N PRO A 130 17.20 5.86 19.01
CA PRO A 130 16.28 4.78 19.36
C PRO A 130 14.85 4.97 18.83
N VAL A 131 14.31 6.19 18.89
CA VAL A 131 12.97 6.49 18.35
C VAL A 131 12.94 6.35 16.83
N LEU A 132 13.95 6.83 16.11
CA LEU A 132 14.05 6.66 14.66
C LEU A 132 14.18 5.18 14.26
N ALA A 133 14.92 4.39 15.03
CA ALA A 133 15.02 2.94 14.82
C ALA A 133 13.65 2.26 15.00
N ALA A 134 12.94 2.59 16.08
CA ALA A 134 11.59 2.09 16.35
C ALA A 134 10.59 2.48 15.25
N VAL A 135 10.64 3.73 14.75
CA VAL A 135 9.78 4.18 13.64
C VAL A 135 10.08 3.39 12.36
N ARG A 136 11.37 3.24 12.00
CA ARG A 136 11.79 2.46 10.83
C ARG A 136 11.37 1.00 10.96
N GLU A 137 11.52 0.41 12.14
CA GLU A 137 11.15 -0.97 12.39
C GLU A 137 9.64 -1.19 12.39
N ALA A 138 8.86 -0.29 12.98
CA ALA A 138 7.40 -0.34 12.91
C ALA A 138 6.90 -0.20 11.46
N PHE A 139 7.54 0.65 10.64
CA PHE A 139 7.19 0.85 9.24
C PHE A 139 7.59 -0.36 8.36
N CYS A 140 8.86 -0.77 8.41
CA CYS A 140 9.36 -1.94 7.66
C CYS A 140 8.74 -3.25 8.16
N GLY A 141 8.48 -3.35 9.45
CA GLY A 141 7.74 -4.43 10.07
C GLY A 141 6.30 -4.46 9.59
N GLY A 142 5.60 -3.33 9.54
CA GLY A 142 4.23 -3.25 9.01
C GLY A 142 4.09 -3.81 7.59
N MET A 143 5.10 -3.61 6.74
CA MET A 143 5.17 -4.21 5.40
C MET A 143 5.49 -5.72 5.40
N ARG A 144 5.99 -6.26 6.53
CA ARG A 144 6.12 -7.70 6.78
C ARG A 144 4.88 -8.18 7.53
N ALA A 145 3.81 -8.46 6.81
CA ALA A 145 2.71 -9.25 7.35
C ALA A 145 3.19 -10.71 7.46
N ARG A 146 3.68 -11.12 8.64
CA ARG A 146 3.71 -12.53 9.03
C ARG A 146 2.81 -12.71 10.25
N PRO A 147 1.93 -13.74 10.27
CA PRO A 147 1.26 -14.17 11.49
C PRO A 147 2.27 -14.70 12.51
#